data_AF-A0A930F7A1-F1
#
_entry.id   AF-A0A930F7A1-F1
#
_cell.length_a   1.000
_cell.length_b   1.000
_cell.length_c   1.000
_cell.angle_alpha   90.00
_cell.angle_beta   90.00
_cell.angle_gamma   90.00
#
_symmetry.space_group_name_H-M   'P 1'
#
loop_
_entity.id
_entity.type
_entity.pdbx_description
1 polymer ?
#
loop_
_entity_poly.entity_id
_entity_poly.type
_entity_poly.pdbx_seq_one_letter_code
_entity_poly.pdbx_strand_id
1 'polypeptide(L)'
;VLSVTEKNRFSKGIFSWVGFQTKWIAYENVQRKYGQSKWSFWQLWKYAFDGLTAYSTALLSMSSLVGVVFCLISFLMIIFVVIRKLMFGDPTAGWPSLVCIILLASGLQLLSIGVIGQYLAKTYMEVKDRPVYIVKEKL
;
A
#
# COMPACT_ATOMS: atom_id res chain seq x y z
N VAL A 1 4.86 -11.10 22.77
CA VAL A 1 4.18 -11.86 21.69
C VAL A 1 2.86 -12.45 22.16
N LEU A 2 2.80 -13.18 23.29
CA LEU A 2 1.56 -13.81 23.77
C LEU A 2 0.41 -12.83 24.08
N SER A 3 0.72 -11.57 24.40
CA SER A 3 -0.25 -10.49 24.61
C SER A 3 -0.56 -9.64 23.37
N VAL A 4 0.08 -9.90 22.22
CA VAL A 4 -0.13 -9.13 21.00
C VAL A 4 -1.41 -9.60 20.32
N THR A 5 -2.43 -8.75 20.35
CA THR A 5 -3.76 -9.00 19.79
C THR A 5 -3.90 -8.67 18.30
N GLU A 6 -2.82 -8.24 17.64
CA GLU A 6 -2.81 -7.93 16.20
C GLU A 6 -3.49 -9.03 15.39
N LYS A 7 -4.52 -8.65 14.63
CA LYS A 7 -5.31 -9.60 13.82
C LYS A 7 -4.65 -9.87 12.49
N ASN A 8 -4.01 -8.86 11.91
CA ASN A 8 -3.28 -8.99 10.66
C ASN A 8 -1.82 -9.41 10.92
N ARG A 9 -1.62 -10.68 11.25
CA ARG A 9 -0.33 -11.20 11.73
C ARG A 9 0.70 -11.38 10.61
N PHE A 10 1.67 -10.49 10.55
CA PHE A 10 2.91 -10.70 9.80
C PHE A 10 3.97 -11.29 10.74
N SER A 11 3.95 -12.62 10.93
CA SER A 11 4.80 -13.31 11.92
C SER A 11 6.29 -12.98 11.79
N LYS A 12 6.81 -12.84 10.57
CA LYS A 12 8.22 -12.47 10.34
C LYS A 12 8.56 -11.08 10.91
N GLY A 13 7.65 -10.11 10.81
CA GLY A 13 7.83 -8.78 11.38
C GLY A 13 7.64 -8.76 12.89
N ILE A 14 6.64 -9.47 13.42
CA ILE A 14 6.42 -9.57 14.88
C ILE A 14 7.68 -10.11 15.56
N PHE A 15 8.26 -11.20 15.06
CA PHE A 15 9.47 -11.78 15.66
C PHE A 15 10.69 -10.85 15.54
N SER A 16 10.77 -10.05 14.47
CA SER A 16 11.83 -9.04 14.35
C SER A 16 11.60 -7.82 15.24
N TRP A 17 10.34 -7.44 15.51
CA TRP A 17 9.99 -6.25 16.29
C TRP A 17 10.25 -6.43 17.79
N VAL A 18 10.09 -7.65 18.30
CA VAL A 18 10.19 -7.95 19.73
C VAL A 18 11.63 -7.77 20.27
N GLY A 19 12.66 -7.82 19.40
CA GLY A 19 14.02 -7.35 19.74
C GLY A 19 14.82 -8.23 20.71
N PHE A 20 14.38 -9.45 20.99
CA PHE A 20 15.15 -10.41 21.81
C PHE A 20 16.41 -10.93 21.11
N GLN A 21 17.34 -11.50 21.88
CA GLN A 21 18.51 -12.17 21.32
C GLN A 21 18.10 -13.41 20.52
N THR A 22 18.20 -13.31 19.20
CA THR A 22 17.91 -14.40 18.25
C THR A 22 19.19 -15.08 17.80
N LYS A 23 19.23 -16.41 17.87
CA LYS A 23 20.27 -17.24 17.25
C LYS A 23 19.67 -18.00 16.07
N TRP A 24 20.31 -17.91 14.91
CA TRP A 24 19.93 -18.67 13.73
C TRP A 24 20.54 -20.08 13.83
N ILE A 25 19.70 -21.10 13.73
CA ILE A 25 20.13 -22.49 13.65
C ILE A 25 20.00 -22.90 12.19
N ALA A 26 21.13 -23.08 11.51
CA ALA A 26 21.13 -23.58 10.15
C ALA A 26 20.66 -25.04 10.15
N TYR A 27 19.67 -25.34 9.32
CA TYR A 27 19.20 -26.68 9.06
C TYR A 27 19.20 -26.90 7.55
N GLU A 28 19.66 -28.07 7.11
CA GLU A 28 19.72 -28.40 5.70
C GLU A 28 18.32 -28.65 5.15
N ASN A 29 17.92 -27.86 4.16
CA ASN A 29 16.55 -27.89 3.65
C ASN A 29 16.35 -29.16 2.81
N VAL A 30 15.80 -30.21 3.41
CA VAL A 30 15.45 -31.44 2.71
C VAL A 30 14.30 -31.14 1.75
N GLN A 31 14.49 -31.38 0.46
CA GLN A 31 13.42 -31.26 -0.54
C GLN A 31 12.24 -32.15 -0.12
N ARG A 32 11.04 -31.56 -0.11
CA ARG A 32 9.80 -32.28 0.25
C ARG A 32 9.61 -33.48 -0.68
N LYS A 33 9.50 -34.68 -0.12
CA LYS A 33 9.18 -35.92 -0.86
C LYS A 33 7.75 -35.93 -1.43
N TYR A 34 6.83 -35.16 -0.85
CA TYR A 34 5.43 -35.06 -1.29
C TYR A 34 4.93 -33.62 -1.20
N GLY A 35 4.22 -33.19 -2.26
CA GLY A 35 3.55 -31.89 -2.35
C GLY A 35 4.41 -30.78 -2.98
N GLN A 36 3.76 -29.92 -3.76
CA GLN A 36 4.40 -28.70 -4.28
C GLN A 36 4.44 -27.61 -3.21
N SER A 37 5.46 -26.76 -3.29
CA SER A 37 5.53 -25.52 -2.52
C SER A 37 4.25 -24.71 -2.71
N LYS A 38 3.51 -24.44 -1.62
CA LYS A 38 2.39 -23.48 -1.62
C LYS A 38 2.84 -22.03 -1.81
N TRP A 39 4.14 -21.78 -1.95
CA TRP A 39 4.71 -20.44 -2.09
C TRP A 39 5.23 -20.26 -3.51
N SER A 40 4.50 -19.47 -4.30
CA SER A 40 5.00 -18.91 -5.55
C SER A 40 5.72 -17.58 -5.30
N PHE A 41 6.60 -17.18 -6.22
CA PHE A 41 7.30 -15.89 -6.15
C PHE A 41 6.31 -14.70 -6.02
N TRP A 42 5.19 -14.75 -6.76
CA TRP A 42 4.12 -13.75 -6.69
C TRP A 42 3.40 -13.71 -5.34
N GLN A 43 3.18 -14.86 -4.71
CA GLN A 43 2.60 -14.92 -3.37
C GLN A 43 3.57 -14.37 -2.31
N LEU A 44 4.87 -14.62 -2.45
CA LEU A 44 5.89 -13.99 -1.59
C LEU A 44 5.91 -12.47 -1.75
N TRP A 45 5.87 -11.99 -3.00
CA TRP A 45 5.85 -10.57 -3.31
C TRP A 45 4.64 -9.86 -2.70
N LYS A 46 3.45 -10.44 -2.87
CA LYS A 46 2.22 -9.92 -2.25
C LYS A 46 2.32 -9.93 -0.72
N TYR A 47 2.85 -11.01 -0.14
CA TYR A 47 3.06 -11.14 1.30
C TYR A 47 4.05 -10.09 1.87
N ALA A 48 5.09 -9.76 1.12
CA ALA A 48 6.03 -8.69 1.49
C ALA A 48 5.37 -7.31 1.46
N PHE A 49 4.56 -7.02 0.43
CA PHE A 49 3.78 -5.78 0.36
C PHE A 49 2.75 -5.66 1.50
N ASP A 50 2.07 -6.76 1.85
CA ASP A 50 1.16 -6.81 3.00
C ASP A 50 1.88 -6.54 4.32
N GLY A 51 3.11 -7.06 4.48
CA GLY A 51 3.99 -6.77 5.61
C GLY A 51 4.45 -5.32 5.69
N LEU A 52 4.88 -4.74 4.55
CA LEU A 52 5.30 -3.34 4.44
C LEU A 52 4.15 -2.39 4.83
N THR A 53 2.94 -2.66 4.35
CA THR A 53 1.76 -1.85 4.66
C THR A 53 1.22 -2.08 6.08
N ALA A 54 1.56 -3.20 6.74
CA ALA A 54 1.13 -3.46 8.12
C ALA A 54 2.05 -2.79 9.16
N TYR A 55 3.36 -2.77 8.90
CA TYR A 55 4.35 -2.24 9.85
C TYR A 55 4.87 -0.85 9.51
N SER A 56 4.55 -0.31 8.33
CA SER A 56 5.08 0.98 7.89
C SER A 56 3.98 1.90 7.34
N THR A 57 4.02 3.16 7.78
CA THR A 57 3.28 4.28 7.19
C THR A 57 4.01 4.86 5.98
N ALA A 58 5.18 4.32 5.60
CA ALA A 58 5.97 4.82 4.48
C ALA A 58 5.18 4.83 3.16
N LEU A 59 4.32 3.84 2.90
CA LEU A 59 3.53 3.81 1.68
C LEU A 59 2.49 4.94 1.65
N LEU A 60 1.86 5.23 2.79
CA LEU A 60 0.94 6.35 2.94
C LEU A 60 1.65 7.69 2.74
N SER A 61 2.83 7.85 3.36
CA SER A 61 3.66 9.06 3.22
C SER A 61 4.17 9.25 1.80
N MET A 62 4.57 8.17 1.10
CA MET A 62 4.98 8.22 -0.31
C MET A 62 3.81 8.65 -1.21
N SER A 63 2.60 8.12 -0.99
CA SER A 63 1.42 8.54 -1.76
C SER A 63 1.12 10.03 -1.57
N SER A 64 1.28 10.54 -0.34
CA SER A 64 1.12 11.97 -0.04
C SER A 64 2.19 12.82 -0.73
N LEU A 65 3.46 12.40 -0.69
CA LEU A 65 4.57 13.09 -1.34
C LEU A 65 4.38 13.18 -2.85
N VAL A 66 3.99 12.08 -3.50
CA VAL A 66 3.68 12.05 -4.93
C VAL A 66 2.52 12.99 -5.25
N GLY A 67 1.50 13.03 -4.39
CA GLY A 67 0.39 13.99 -4.48
C GLY A 67 0.86 15.44 -4.51
N VAL A 68 1.76 15.82 -3.60
CA VAL A 68 2.30 17.18 -3.49
C VAL A 68 3.15 17.56 -4.71
N VAL A 69 4.02 16.66 -5.18
CA VAL A 69 4.86 16.88 -6.37
C VAL A 69 3.98 17.09 -7.61
N PHE A 70 2.94 16.28 -7.78
CA PHE A 70 2.01 16.44 -8.90
C PHE A 70 1.16 17.71 -8.81
N CYS A 71 0.79 18.13 -7.61
CA CYS A 71 0.10 19.41 -7.40
C CYS A 71 0.97 20.58 -7.88
N LEU A 72 2.27 20.57 -7.53
CA LEU A 72 3.25 21.56 -8.01
C LEU A 72 3.40 21.54 -9.53
N ILE A 73 3.53 20.36 -10.15
CA ILE A 73 3.64 20.23 -11.62
C ILE A 73 2.37 20.73 -12.32
N SER A 74 1.20 20.39 -11.79
CA SER A 74 -0.10 20.84 -12.32
C SER A 74 -0.21 22.37 -12.25
N PHE A 75 0.20 22.98 -11.14
CA PHE A 75 0.19 24.43 -10.99
C PHE A 75 1.10 25.13 -12.02
N LEU A 76 2.30 24.62 -12.24
CA LEU A 76 3.23 25.13 -13.27
C LEU A 76 2.65 24.97 -14.69
N MET A 77 2.03 23.83 -14.99
CA MET A 77 1.41 23.57 -16.29
C MET A 77 0.21 24.48 -16.55
N ILE A 78 -0.62 24.75 -15.53
CA ILE A 78 -1.75 25.69 -15.65
C ILE A 78 -1.24 27.09 -15.97
N ILE A 79 -0.22 27.58 -15.25
CA ILE A 79 0.38 28.90 -15.51
C ILE A 79 0.92 28.97 -16.95
N PHE A 80 1.65 27.94 -17.38
CA PHE A 80 2.18 27.86 -18.75
C PHE A 80 1.07 27.91 -19.81
N VAL A 81 -0.01 27.14 -19.62
CA VAL A 81 -1.16 27.12 -20.53
C VAL A 81 -1.89 28.47 -20.56
N VAL A 82 -2.05 29.12 -19.41
CA VAL A 82 -2.69 30.45 -19.31
C VAL A 82 -1.86 31.52 -20.04
N ILE A 83 -0.54 31.55 -19.83
CA ILE A 83 0.36 32.49 -20.53
C ILE A 83 0.31 32.24 -22.05
N ARG A 84 0.37 30.98 -22.47
CA ARG A 84 0.31 30.63 -23.90
C ARG A 84 -1.03 31.01 -24.53
N LYS A 85 -2.14 30.83 -23.80
CA LYS A 85 -3.48 31.23 -24.23
C LYS A 85 -3.61 32.75 -24.39
N LEU A 86 -2.97 33.54 -23.52
CA LEU A 86 -3.03 35.00 -23.57
C LEU A 86 -2.26 35.59 -24.76
N MET A 87 -1.17 34.94 -25.20
CA MET A 87 -0.32 35.47 -26.28
C MET A 87 -0.71 35.01 -27.70
N PHE A 88 -1.27 33.82 -27.87
CA PHE A 88 -1.49 33.19 -29.19
C PHE A 88 -2.97 33.04 -29.58
N GLY A 89 -3.85 33.88 -29.04
CA GLY A 89 -5.31 33.70 -29.06
C GLY A 89 -5.88 33.05 -30.33
N ASP A 90 -6.38 31.82 -30.20
CA ASP A 90 -7.32 31.13 -31.12
C ASP A 90 -7.64 29.66 -30.68
N PRO A 91 -8.67 28.96 -31.20
CA PRO A 91 -9.96 28.85 -30.50
C PRO A 91 -10.33 27.45 -29.98
N THR A 92 -9.56 26.38 -30.21
CA THR A 92 -9.99 25.00 -29.85
C THR A 92 -8.87 24.07 -29.34
N ALA A 93 -7.64 24.57 -29.19
CA ALA A 93 -6.46 23.77 -28.84
C ALA A 93 -6.24 23.56 -27.33
N GLY A 94 -7.31 23.61 -26.52
CA GLY A 94 -7.25 23.44 -25.06
C GLY A 94 -7.99 22.22 -24.54
N TRP A 95 -8.86 21.59 -25.35
CA TRP A 95 -9.71 20.49 -24.90
C TRP A 95 -8.90 19.20 -24.61
N PRO A 96 -7.95 18.79 -25.47
CA PRO A 96 -7.14 17.58 -25.20
C PRO A 96 -6.25 17.75 -23.96
N SER A 97 -5.68 18.94 -23.77
CA SER A 97 -4.85 19.23 -22.59
C SER A 97 -5.68 19.32 -21.31
N LEU A 98 -6.88 19.91 -21.35
CA LEU A 98 -7.81 19.91 -20.21
C LEU A 98 -8.21 18.49 -19.82
N VAL A 99 -8.62 17.66 -20.78
CA VAL A 99 -9.02 16.27 -20.53
C VAL A 99 -7.87 15.47 -19.95
N CYS A 100 -6.64 15.62 -20.48
CA CYS A 100 -5.45 14.98 -19.92
C CYS A 100 -5.17 15.42 -18.47
N ILE A 101 -5.26 16.72 -18.16
CA ILE A 101 -5.03 17.22 -16.79
C ILE A 101 -6.10 16.67 -15.83
N ILE A 102 -7.37 16.66 -16.24
CA ILE A 102 -8.47 16.14 -15.43
C ILE A 102 -8.31 14.62 -15.20
N LEU A 103 -7.99 13.84 -16.23
CA LEU A 103 -7.75 12.40 -16.11
C LEU A 103 -6.55 12.10 -15.21
N LEU A 104 -5.48 12.88 -15.32
CA LEU A 104 -4.30 12.73 -14.48
C LEU A 104 -4.61 13.07 -13.02
N ALA A 105 -5.29 14.19 -12.77
CA ALA A 105 -5.68 14.61 -11.43
C ALA A 105 -6.65 13.62 -10.77
N SER A 106 -7.64 13.14 -11.52
CA SER A 106 -8.62 12.14 -11.04
C SER A 106 -7.99 10.77 -10.81
N GLY A 107 -7.07 10.33 -11.69
CA GLY A 107 -6.30 9.10 -11.50
C GLY A 107 -5.45 9.13 -10.22
N LEU A 108 -4.80 10.26 -9.95
CA LEU A 108 -4.01 10.44 -8.73
C LEU A 108 -4.87 10.50 -7.46
N GLN A 109 -6.04 11.15 -7.53
CA GLN A 109 -7.02 11.15 -6.44
C GLN A 109 -7.50 9.73 -6.13
N LEU A 110 -7.88 8.96 -7.16
CA LEU A 110 -8.30 7.58 -7.00
C LEU A 110 -7.19 6.70 -6.42
N LEU A 111 -5.93 6.91 -6.82
CA LEU A 111 -4.77 6.20 -6.25
C LEU A 111 -4.64 6.52 -4.75
N SER A 112 -4.67 7.80 -4.39
CA SER A 112 -4.55 8.25 -2.99
C SER A 112 -5.68 7.70 -2.11
N ILE A 113 -6.92 7.74 -2.60
CA ILE A 113 -8.09 7.17 -1.92
C ILE A 113 -7.95 5.64 -1.81
N GLY A 114 -7.42 4.98 -2.84
CA GLY A 114 -7.14 3.54 -2.82
C GLY A 114 -6.16 3.15 -1.72
N VAL A 115 -5.06 3.90 -1.55
CA VAL A 115 -4.11 3.69 -0.45
C VAL A 115 -4.79 3.89 0.90
N ILE A 116 -5.52 5.00 1.08
CA ILE A 116 -6.27 5.26 2.32
C ILE A 116 -7.27 4.13 2.61
N GLY A 117 -7.98 3.64 1.59
CA GLY A 117 -8.93 2.53 1.71
C GLY A 117 -8.28 1.24 2.21
N GLN A 118 -7.06 0.92 1.76
CA GLN A 118 -6.31 -0.23 2.28
C GLN A 118 -5.95 -0.08 3.77
N TYR A 119 -5.51 1.10 4.18
CA TYR A 119 -5.23 1.38 5.60
C TYR A 119 -6.52 1.34 6.43
N LEU A 120 -7.61 1.95 5.95
CA LEU A 120 -8.90 1.96 6.62
C LEU A 120 -9.46 0.54 6.78
N ALA A 121 -9.33 -0.33 5.77
CA ALA A 121 -9.74 -1.73 5.87
C ALA A 121 -8.94 -2.48 6.95
N LYS A 122 -7.63 -2.22 7.09
CA LYS A 122 -6.82 -2.81 8.16
C LYS A 122 -7.23 -2.29 9.54
N THR A 123 -7.44 -0.98 9.69
CA THR A 123 -7.94 -0.38 10.94
C THR A 123 -9.31 -0.94 11.31
N TYR A 124 -10.21 -1.07 10.33
CA TYR A 124 -11.53 -1.68 10.54
C TYR A 124 -11.42 -3.13 11.02
N MET A 125 -10.53 -3.93 10.45
CA MET A 125 -10.31 -5.33 10.88
C MET A 125 -9.79 -5.42 12.32
N GLU A 126 -8.96 -4.47 12.73
CA GLU A 126 -8.45 -4.41 14.11
C GLU A 126 -9.54 -3.95 15.09
N VAL A 127 -10.30 -2.90 14.75
CA VAL A 127 -11.38 -2.32 15.59
C VAL A 127 -12.60 -3.24 15.70
N LYS A 128 -12.90 -4.04 14.68
CA LYS A 128 -14.05 -4.96 14.66
C LYS A 128 -14.04 -5.98 15.80
N ASP A 129 -12.92 -6.13 16.48
CA ASP A 129 -12.65 -7.03 17.60
C ASP A 129 -13.25 -8.45 17.50
N ARG A 130 -13.39 -8.99 16.28
CA ARG A 130 -13.91 -10.36 16.09
C ARG A 130 -12.89 -11.41 16.55
N PRO A 131 -13.26 -12.39 17.38
CA PRO A 131 -12.34 -13.44 17.83
C PRO A 131 -11.82 -14.26 16.65
N VAL A 132 -10.53 -14.61 16.67
CA VAL A 132 -9.84 -15.32 15.58
C VAL A 132 -10.38 -16.75 15.39
N TYR A 133 -10.89 -17.35 16.46
CA TYR A 133 -11.51 -18.66 16.43
C TYR A 133 -12.70 -18.68 17.39
N ILE A 134 -13.69 -19.50 17.08
CA ILE A 134 -14.79 -19.85 17.97
C ILE A 134 -14.58 -21.31 18.34
N VAL A 135 -14.42 -21.59 19.63
CA VAL A 135 -14.30 -22.96 20.12
C VAL A 135 -15.70 -23.58 20.14
N LYS A 136 -15.87 -24.68 19.40
CA LYS A 136 -17.17 -25.37 19.31
C LYS A 136 -17.49 -26.15 20.60
N GLU A 137 -16.49 -26.78 21.20
CA GLU A 137 -16.57 -27.48 22.50
C GLU A 137 -15.16 -27.63 23.05
N LYS A 138 -14.97 -27.36 24.35
CA LYS A 138 -13.77 -27.77 25.08
C LYS A 138 -14.04 -29.19 25.59
N LEU A 139 -13.29 -30.16 25.07
CA LEU A 139 -13.18 -31.50 25.66
C LEU A 139 -12.53 -31.42 27.05
#